data_AF-A0A9J7F7D5-F1
#
_entry.id   AF-A0A9J7F7D5-F1
#
_cell.length_a   1.000
_cell.length_b   1.000
_cell.length_c   1.000
_cell.angle_alpha   90.00
_cell.angle_beta   90.00
_cell.angle_gamma   90.00
#
_symmetry.space_group_name_H-M   'P 1'
#
loop_
_entity.id
_entity.type
_entity.pdbx_description
1 polymer ?
#
loop_
_entity_poly.entity_id
_entity_poly.type
_entity_poly.pdbx_seq_one_letter_code
_entity_poly.pdbx_strand_id
1 'polypeptide(L)'
;MKGIQMLWADGKKARRIKANMWKHNVKFHQLSYREMEHLRQFRRDATKCLFIGIISIPPFTNYLVFLLMYLFPRQLLVKHFWTPKQQIDFLDIYHSLRKQSHSEIITHLERASALVSDERLRWHLKDLCTKVQNGAHPTAHDILALRECFSTWPLGLNQLQALHMRALSRAMLLTPYLPPALLRWRLKSHTTVIHQLDRALAKLGVGQLTAQEVKSACYLRGLNSTHIADDRCRTWLGEWLQISCSLKEAELSLLLHNVVLLSTNYLETRR
;
A
#
# COMPACT_ATOMS: atom_id res chain seq x y z
N MET A 1 18.14 -5.88 23.90
CA MET A 1 19.30 -5.50 23.04
C MET A 1 19.15 -5.94 21.57
N LYS A 2 18.50 -7.07 21.24
CA LYS A 2 18.35 -7.56 19.84
C LYS A 2 17.69 -6.55 18.87
N GLY A 3 16.66 -5.80 19.30
CA GLY A 3 15.96 -4.85 18.42
C GLY A 3 16.82 -3.67 17.92
N ILE A 4 17.70 -3.14 18.77
CA ILE A 4 18.63 -2.06 18.39
C ILE A 4 19.68 -2.58 17.41
N GLN A 5 20.19 -3.80 17.63
CA GLN A 5 21.14 -4.46 16.72
C GLN A 5 20.53 -4.68 15.33
N MET A 6 19.27 -5.11 15.26
CA MET A 6 18.54 -5.29 14.00
C MET A 6 18.34 -3.95 13.27
N LEU A 7 17.92 -2.90 13.97
CA LEU A 7 17.81 -1.56 13.39
C LEU A 7 19.15 -1.03 12.86
N TRP A 8 20.24 -1.27 13.58
CA TRP A 8 21.57 -0.85 13.14
C TRP A 8 22.03 -1.63 11.90
N ALA A 9 21.76 -2.93 11.85
CA ALA A 9 22.01 -3.75 10.67
C ALA A 9 21.18 -3.27 9.46
N ASP A 10 19.90 -2.94 9.66
CA ASP A 10 19.03 -2.38 8.62
C ASP A 10 19.56 -1.04 8.09
N GLY A 11 20.05 -0.18 9.00
CA GLY A 11 20.67 1.10 8.64
C GLY A 11 21.97 0.92 7.86
N LYS A 12 22.84 -0.02 8.26
CA LYS A 12 24.07 -0.34 7.53
C LYS A 12 23.77 -0.86 6.12
N LYS A 13 22.76 -1.73 5.98
CA LYS A 13 22.31 -2.26 4.69
C LYS A 13 21.71 -1.15 3.82
N ALA A 14 20.82 -0.32 4.36
CA ALA A 14 20.24 0.81 3.62
C ALA A 14 21.31 1.81 3.15
N ARG A 15 22.32 2.09 3.97
CA ARG A 15 23.46 2.93 3.60
C ARG A 15 24.28 2.32 2.46
N ARG A 16 24.55 1.01 2.51
CA ARG A 16 25.26 0.29 1.44
C ARG A 16 24.50 0.36 0.12
N ILE A 17 23.18 0.11 0.14
CA ILE A 17 22.34 0.20 -1.07
C ILE A 17 22.40 1.62 -1.64
N LYS A 18 22.20 2.66 -0.81
CA LYS A 18 22.29 4.06 -1.26
C LYS A 18 23.67 4.45 -1.80
N ALA A 19 24.74 3.98 -1.17
CA ALA A 19 26.11 4.21 -1.65
C ALA A 19 26.34 3.56 -3.03
N ASN A 20 25.85 2.33 -3.22
CA ASN A 20 25.91 1.64 -4.52
C ASN A 20 25.08 2.37 -5.58
N MET A 21 23.88 2.84 -5.24
CA MET A 21 23.05 3.66 -6.15
C MET A 21 23.80 4.92 -6.60
N TRP A 22 24.44 5.62 -5.67
CA TRP A 22 25.19 6.84 -5.98
C TRP A 22 26.44 6.54 -6.82
N LYS A 23 27.23 5.53 -6.43
CA LYS A 23 28.47 5.13 -7.12
C LYS A 23 28.21 4.65 -8.56
N HIS A 24 27.13 3.92 -8.79
CA HIS A 24 26.82 3.32 -10.09
C HIS A 24 25.73 4.06 -10.87
N ASN A 25 25.27 5.22 -10.38
CA ASN A 25 24.17 6.00 -10.93
C ASN A 25 22.89 5.17 -11.19
N VAL A 26 22.64 4.18 -10.31
CA VAL A 26 21.50 3.26 -10.41
C VAL A 26 20.27 3.92 -9.79
N LYS A 27 19.18 3.96 -10.56
CA LYS A 27 17.89 4.50 -10.10
C LYS A 27 17.15 3.47 -9.24
N PHE A 28 16.25 3.95 -8.38
CA PHE A 28 15.47 3.11 -7.45
C PHE A 28 14.73 1.96 -8.16
N HIS A 29 14.18 2.18 -9.35
CA HIS A 29 13.44 1.17 -10.12
C HIS A 29 14.32 0.08 -10.78
N GLN A 30 15.64 0.20 -10.71
CA GLN A 30 16.61 -0.77 -11.25
C GLN A 30 17.13 -1.73 -10.17
N LEU A 31 16.83 -1.45 -8.90
CA LEU A 31 17.22 -2.29 -7.78
C LEU A 31 16.44 -3.61 -7.78
N SER A 32 16.98 -4.61 -7.06
CA SER A 32 16.24 -5.84 -6.80
C SER A 32 15.03 -5.58 -5.91
N TYR A 33 13.99 -6.42 -6.03
CA TYR A 33 12.78 -6.33 -5.20
C TYR A 33 13.11 -6.23 -3.69
N ARG A 34 14.02 -7.07 -3.21
CA ARG A 34 14.43 -7.12 -1.79
C ARG A 34 15.13 -5.84 -1.34
N GLU A 35 15.94 -5.21 -2.18
CA GLU A 35 16.59 -3.93 -1.86
C GLU A 35 15.60 -2.77 -1.85
N MET A 36 14.70 -2.72 -2.83
CA MET A 36 13.65 -1.70 -2.90
C MET A 36 12.74 -1.77 -1.67
N GLU A 37 12.29 -2.97 -1.32
CA GLU A 37 11.42 -3.19 -0.16
C GLU A 37 12.14 -2.86 1.15
N HIS A 38 13.43 -3.24 1.27
CA HIS A 38 14.27 -2.87 2.41
C HIS A 38 14.37 -1.35 2.58
N LEU A 39 14.67 -0.61 1.52
CA LEU A 39 14.76 0.85 1.56
C LEU A 39 13.42 1.50 1.95
N ARG A 40 12.31 0.97 1.43
CA ARG A 40 10.96 1.47 1.74
C ARG A 40 10.61 1.28 3.21
N GLN A 41 10.84 0.07 3.75
CA GLN A 41 10.61 -0.25 5.16
C GLN A 41 11.53 0.60 6.06
N PHE A 42 12.82 0.66 5.73
CA PHE A 42 13.79 1.46 6.49
C PHE A 42 13.42 2.94 6.52
N ARG A 43 12.95 3.53 5.41
CA ARG A 43 12.51 4.93 5.39
C ARG A 43 11.37 5.17 6.39
N ARG A 44 10.40 4.24 6.47
CA ARG A 44 9.28 4.34 7.41
C ARG A 44 9.75 4.27 8.86
N ASP A 45 10.63 3.34 9.18
CA ASP A 45 11.17 3.17 10.53
C ASP A 45 12.09 4.34 10.93
N ALA A 46 12.95 4.80 10.02
CA ALA A 46 13.80 5.97 10.24
C ALA A 46 13.00 7.25 10.50
N THR A 47 11.87 7.46 9.80
CA THR A 47 10.98 8.59 10.08
C THR A 47 10.40 8.51 11.50
N LYS A 48 9.99 7.32 11.98
CA LYS A 48 9.54 7.15 13.36
C LYS A 48 10.65 7.48 14.37
N CYS A 49 11.85 6.96 14.16
CA CYS A 49 12.99 7.22 15.03
C CYS A 49 13.37 8.70 15.06
N LEU A 50 13.32 9.40 13.91
CA LEU A 50 13.57 10.83 13.83
C LEU A 50 12.56 11.63 14.66
N PHE A 51 11.26 11.34 14.53
CA PHE A 51 10.23 12.01 15.31
C PHE A 51 10.43 11.81 16.81
N ILE A 52 10.78 10.59 17.24
CA ILE A 52 11.07 10.32 18.65
C ILE A 52 12.32 11.07 19.11
N GLY A 53 13.38 11.07 18.30
CA GLY A 53 14.61 11.80 18.59
C GLY A 53 14.39 13.29 18.81
N ILE A 54 13.52 13.92 18.01
CA ILE A 54 13.14 15.34 18.17
C ILE A 54 12.38 15.56 19.48
N ILE A 55 11.42 14.69 19.81
CA ILE A 55 10.63 14.80 21.05
C ILE A 55 11.53 14.64 22.30
N SER A 56 12.63 13.90 22.19
CA SER A 56 13.61 13.67 23.27
C SER A 56 14.63 14.80 23.48
N ILE A 57 14.66 15.85 22.63
CA ILE A 57 15.64 16.94 22.76
C ILE A 57 15.47 17.74 24.07
N PRO A 58 14.26 18.17 24.47
CA PRO A 58 14.11 18.99 25.64
C PRO A 58 14.40 18.19 26.93
N PRO A 59 15.13 18.76 27.91
CA PRO A 59 15.32 18.12 29.20
C PRO A 59 13.94 17.82 29.82
N PHE A 60 13.82 16.72 30.57
CA PHE A 60 12.58 16.20 31.20
C PHE A 60 11.58 15.46 30.28
N THR A 61 11.73 15.50 28.96
CA THR A 61 10.84 14.74 28.05
C THR A 61 11.13 13.25 28.00
N ASN A 62 12.30 12.79 28.46
CA ASN A 62 12.68 11.38 28.38
C ASN A 62 11.67 10.44 29.07
N TYR A 63 11.21 10.77 30.28
CA TYR A 63 10.19 9.98 30.98
C TYR A 63 8.84 10.01 30.25
N LEU A 64 8.48 11.16 29.69
CA LEU A 64 7.28 11.31 28.87
C LEU A 64 7.37 10.45 27.60
N VAL A 65 8.52 10.38 26.94
CA VAL A 65 8.75 9.53 25.76
C VAL A 65 8.57 8.05 26.11
N PHE A 66 9.12 7.58 27.24
CA PHE A 66 8.89 6.20 27.69
C PHE A 66 7.43 5.91 28.00
N LEU A 67 6.73 6.82 28.68
CA LEU A 67 5.30 6.72 28.94
C LEU A 67 4.50 6.64 27.63
N LEU A 68 4.80 7.52 26.67
CA LEU A 68 4.16 7.53 25.37
C LEU A 68 4.47 6.26 24.58
N MET A 69 5.69 5.73 24.61
CA MET A 69 6.05 4.46 23.95
C MET A 69 5.27 3.28 24.52
N TYR A 70 4.97 3.28 25.82
CA TYR A 70 4.14 2.27 26.47
C TYR A 70 2.66 2.39 26.09
N LEU A 71 2.12 3.62 26.04
CA LEU A 71 0.70 3.88 25.71
C LEU A 71 0.41 3.79 24.21
N PHE A 72 1.38 4.15 23.35
CA PHE A 72 1.25 4.24 21.90
C PHE A 72 2.34 3.42 21.16
N PRO A 73 2.45 2.10 21.44
CA PRO A 73 3.50 1.25 20.87
C PRO A 73 3.43 1.16 19.34
N ARG A 74 2.23 1.25 18.77
CA ARG A 74 2.00 1.18 17.32
C ARG A 74 2.59 2.40 16.57
N GLN A 75 2.49 3.59 17.16
CA GLN A 75 2.94 4.84 16.56
C GLN A 75 4.44 5.04 16.74
N LEU A 76 4.95 4.75 17.95
CA LEU A 76 6.31 5.12 18.35
C LEU A 76 7.30 3.96 18.20
N LEU A 77 6.92 2.71 18.45
CA LEU A 77 7.87 1.61 18.27
C LEU A 77 8.00 1.24 16.78
N VAL A 78 9.22 0.87 16.39
CA VAL A 78 9.47 0.18 15.12
C VAL A 78 9.04 -1.28 15.24
N LYS A 79 8.79 -1.92 14.09
CA LYS A 79 8.30 -3.31 14.02
C LYS A 79 9.16 -4.30 14.82
N HIS A 80 10.47 -4.05 14.89
CA HIS A 80 11.45 -4.88 15.60
C HIS A 80 11.26 -4.96 17.12
N PHE A 81 10.52 -4.02 17.72
CA PHE A 81 10.22 -4.04 19.16
C PHE A 81 8.80 -4.56 19.47
N TRP A 82 8.02 -4.93 18.45
CA TRP A 82 6.69 -5.49 18.66
C TRP A 82 6.76 -6.99 18.91
N THR A 83 6.00 -7.46 19.90
CA THR A 83 5.82 -8.90 20.10
C THR A 83 5.10 -9.54 18.90
N PRO A 84 5.25 -10.85 18.64
CA PRO A 84 4.53 -11.50 17.54
C PRO A 84 3.01 -11.27 17.59
N LYS A 85 2.42 -11.29 18.79
CA LYS A 85 1.00 -10.98 19.00
C LYS A 85 0.68 -9.53 18.62
N GLN A 86 1.45 -8.56 19.12
CA GLN A 86 1.27 -7.14 18.78
C GLN A 86 1.39 -6.88 17.27
N GLN A 87 2.26 -7.60 16.57
CA GLN A 87 2.37 -7.46 15.12
C GLN A 87 1.06 -7.83 14.42
N ILE A 88 0.42 -8.93 14.82
CA ILE A 88 -0.88 -9.36 14.27
C ILE A 88 -1.96 -8.35 14.64
N ASP A 89 -2.09 -8.02 15.93
CA ASP A 89 -3.13 -7.10 16.44
C ASP A 89 -3.05 -5.73 15.75
N PHE A 90 -1.84 -5.17 15.59
CA PHE A 90 -1.67 -3.86 14.96
C PHE A 90 -1.97 -3.91 13.45
N LEU A 91 -1.63 -5.01 12.76
CA LEU A 91 -2.01 -5.19 11.36
C LEU A 91 -3.54 -5.30 11.23
N ASP A 92 -4.23 -6.00 12.12
CA ASP A 92 -5.69 -6.07 12.08
C ASP A 92 -6.35 -4.70 12.35
N ILE A 93 -5.81 -3.92 13.30
CA ILE A 93 -6.26 -2.53 13.54
C ILE A 93 -6.03 -1.65 12.31
N TYR A 94 -4.87 -1.74 11.66
CA TYR A 94 -4.60 -0.97 10.46
C TYR A 94 -5.52 -1.40 9.30
N HIS A 95 -5.79 -2.70 9.18
CA HIS A 95 -6.69 -3.21 8.16
C HIS A 95 -8.14 -2.77 8.39
N SER A 96 -8.62 -2.75 9.64
CA SER A 96 -9.97 -2.26 9.96
C SER A 96 -10.13 -0.78 9.61
N LEU A 97 -9.11 0.05 9.89
CA LEU A 97 -9.08 1.47 9.48
C LEU A 97 -9.11 1.64 7.95
N ARG A 98 -8.39 0.77 7.22
CA ARG A 98 -8.45 0.72 5.74
C ARG A 98 -9.88 0.37 5.27
N LYS A 99 -10.49 -0.67 5.85
CA LYS A 99 -11.82 -1.18 5.47
C LYS A 99 -12.92 -0.12 5.59
N GLN A 100 -12.83 0.78 6.57
CA GLN A 100 -13.77 1.91 6.74
C GLN A 100 -13.88 2.81 5.49
N SER A 101 -12.85 2.87 4.65
CA SER A 101 -12.86 3.70 3.43
C SER A 101 -13.36 2.98 2.18
N HIS A 102 -13.57 1.66 2.23
CA HIS A 102 -13.91 0.86 1.04
C HIS A 102 -15.26 1.27 0.45
N SER A 103 -16.31 1.36 1.27
CA SER A 103 -17.65 1.75 0.82
C SER A 103 -17.68 3.15 0.21
N GLU A 104 -16.92 4.09 0.80
CA GLU A 104 -16.78 5.46 0.29
C GLU A 104 -16.10 5.48 -1.09
N ILE A 105 -15.04 4.69 -1.28
CA ILE A 105 -14.34 4.58 -2.58
C ILE A 105 -15.26 3.97 -3.65
N ILE A 106 -16.00 2.90 -3.33
CA ILE A 106 -16.96 2.30 -4.27
C ILE A 106 -18.07 3.31 -4.61
N THR A 107 -18.59 4.05 -3.63
CA THR A 107 -19.58 5.11 -3.86
C THR A 107 -19.03 6.21 -4.79
N HIS A 108 -17.76 6.58 -4.63
CA HIS A 108 -17.12 7.55 -5.52
C HIS A 108 -16.93 7.01 -6.94
N LEU A 109 -16.57 5.73 -7.10
CA LEU A 109 -16.47 5.07 -8.40
C LEU A 109 -17.83 5.02 -9.11
N GLU A 110 -18.89 4.68 -8.38
CA GLU A 110 -20.25 4.65 -8.91
C GLU A 110 -20.70 6.05 -9.38
N ARG A 111 -20.45 7.09 -8.58
CA ARG A 111 -20.74 8.48 -8.99
C ARG A 111 -19.91 8.91 -10.20
N ALA A 112 -18.64 8.51 -10.27
CA ALA A 112 -17.78 8.80 -11.41
C ALA A 112 -18.21 8.06 -12.68
N SER A 113 -18.89 6.92 -12.57
CA SER A 113 -19.42 6.20 -13.73
C SER A 113 -20.40 7.04 -14.56
N ALA A 114 -21.22 7.87 -13.90
CA ALA A 114 -22.14 8.77 -14.58
C ALA A 114 -21.44 9.85 -15.43
N LEU A 115 -20.16 10.11 -15.14
CA LEU A 115 -19.33 11.07 -15.85
C LEU A 115 -18.59 10.44 -17.04
N VAL A 116 -18.51 9.11 -17.15
CA VAL A 116 -17.81 8.44 -18.25
C VAL A 116 -18.60 8.61 -19.55
N SER A 117 -17.95 9.18 -20.58
CA SER A 117 -18.59 9.46 -21.88
C SER A 117 -18.83 8.21 -22.72
N ASP A 118 -17.91 7.24 -22.67
CA ASP A 118 -18.06 5.98 -23.39
C ASP A 118 -19.10 5.08 -22.69
N GLU A 119 -20.16 4.73 -23.43
CA GLU A 119 -21.27 3.95 -22.89
C GLU A 119 -20.87 2.54 -22.44
N ARG A 120 -19.96 1.88 -23.16
CA ARG A 120 -19.47 0.54 -22.80
C ARG A 120 -18.67 0.61 -21.51
N LEU A 121 -17.72 1.54 -21.43
CA LEU A 121 -16.89 1.71 -20.23
C LEU A 121 -17.73 2.14 -19.01
N ARG A 122 -18.73 3.01 -19.23
CA ARG A 122 -19.70 3.40 -18.21
C ARG A 122 -20.47 2.19 -17.67
N TRP A 123 -21.00 1.36 -18.56
CA TRP A 123 -21.72 0.14 -18.17
C TRP A 123 -20.80 -0.82 -17.41
N HIS A 124 -19.59 -1.09 -17.93
CA HIS A 124 -18.62 -1.97 -17.28
C HIS A 124 -18.20 -1.47 -15.88
N LEU A 125 -18.00 -0.15 -15.71
CA LEU A 125 -17.64 0.42 -14.41
C LEU A 125 -18.79 0.28 -13.41
N LYS A 126 -20.03 0.51 -13.85
CA LYS A 126 -21.21 0.34 -13.02
C LYS A 126 -21.41 -1.13 -12.62
N ASP A 127 -21.35 -2.04 -13.59
CA ASP A 127 -21.43 -3.48 -13.37
C ASP A 127 -20.36 -3.98 -12.39
N LEU A 128 -19.11 -3.52 -12.54
CA LEU A 128 -18.03 -3.83 -11.61
C LEU A 128 -18.35 -3.37 -10.18
N CYS A 129 -18.86 -2.14 -10.01
CA CYS A 129 -19.25 -1.61 -8.70
C CYS A 129 -20.38 -2.45 -8.08
N THR A 130 -21.41 -2.78 -8.86
CA THR A 130 -22.54 -3.62 -8.40
C THR A 130 -22.08 -5.02 -8.03
N LYS A 131 -21.21 -5.66 -8.83
CA LYS A 131 -20.61 -6.97 -8.51
C LYS A 131 -19.85 -6.93 -7.19
N VAL A 132 -19.01 -5.93 -6.98
CA VAL A 132 -18.26 -5.77 -5.73
C VAL A 132 -19.19 -5.51 -4.53
N GLN A 133 -20.24 -4.69 -4.70
CA GLN A 133 -21.23 -4.45 -3.65
C GLN A 133 -22.02 -5.72 -3.30
N ASN A 134 -22.28 -6.60 -4.28
CA ASN A 134 -22.96 -7.87 -4.10
C ASN A 134 -22.05 -8.99 -3.54
N GLY A 135 -20.82 -8.68 -3.17
CA GLY A 135 -19.88 -9.66 -2.61
C GLY A 135 -19.10 -10.46 -3.65
N ALA A 136 -19.19 -10.17 -4.95
CA ALA A 136 -18.41 -10.86 -5.97
C ALA A 136 -16.96 -10.37 -6.01
N HIS A 137 -16.02 -11.27 -6.31
CA HIS A 137 -14.60 -10.95 -6.49
C HIS A 137 -14.34 -10.71 -7.97
N PRO A 138 -13.96 -9.49 -8.36
CA PRO A 138 -13.76 -9.16 -9.77
C PRO A 138 -12.54 -9.85 -10.35
N THR A 139 -12.60 -10.23 -11.62
CA THR A 139 -11.45 -10.82 -12.30
C THR A 139 -10.44 -9.74 -12.71
N ALA A 140 -9.18 -10.13 -12.90
CA ALA A 140 -8.16 -9.22 -13.43
C ALA A 140 -8.55 -8.64 -14.80
N HIS A 141 -9.26 -9.42 -15.63
CA HIS A 141 -9.73 -8.97 -16.94
C HIS A 141 -10.80 -7.86 -16.81
N ASP A 142 -11.78 -8.04 -15.92
CA ASP A 142 -12.84 -7.03 -15.68
C ASP A 142 -12.24 -5.69 -15.24
N ILE A 143 -11.22 -5.74 -14.38
CA ILE A 143 -10.53 -4.55 -13.88
C ILE A 143 -9.71 -3.89 -15.00
N LEU A 144 -8.96 -4.67 -15.77
CA LEU A 144 -8.11 -4.16 -16.85
C LEU A 144 -8.91 -3.55 -18.01
N ALA A 145 -10.13 -4.01 -18.25
CA ALA A 145 -11.04 -3.42 -19.23
C ALA A 145 -11.34 -1.94 -18.95
N LEU A 146 -11.22 -1.49 -17.70
CA LEU A 146 -11.53 -0.13 -17.27
C LEU A 146 -10.32 0.82 -17.24
N ARG A 147 -9.11 0.36 -17.58
CA ARG A 147 -7.87 1.17 -17.45
C ARG A 147 -7.94 2.56 -18.07
N GLU A 148 -8.66 2.69 -19.18
CA GLU A 148 -8.81 3.96 -19.90
C GLU A 148 -9.53 5.02 -19.05
N CYS A 149 -10.53 4.63 -18.27
CA CYS A 149 -11.26 5.52 -17.35
C CYS A 149 -10.35 6.19 -16.31
N PHE A 150 -9.24 5.54 -15.97
CA PHE A 150 -8.31 5.97 -14.92
C PHE A 150 -7.09 6.71 -15.45
N SER A 151 -6.97 6.88 -16.77
CA SER A 151 -5.85 7.62 -17.39
C SER A 151 -6.02 9.13 -17.29
N THR A 152 -7.24 9.61 -17.45
CA THR A 152 -7.58 11.04 -17.52
C THR A 152 -8.89 11.31 -16.77
N TRP A 153 -9.73 12.22 -17.21
CA TRP A 153 -11.01 12.47 -16.55
C TRP A 153 -11.98 11.29 -16.79
N PRO A 154 -12.78 10.85 -15.79
CA PRO A 154 -12.97 11.42 -14.46
C PRO A 154 -12.11 10.81 -13.33
N LEU A 155 -11.50 9.63 -13.53
CA LEU A 155 -10.85 8.87 -12.43
C LEU A 155 -9.33 8.99 -12.39
N GLY A 156 -8.74 9.77 -13.28
CA GLY A 156 -7.31 10.06 -13.33
C GLY A 156 -6.84 10.80 -12.09
N LEU A 157 -5.60 10.51 -11.69
CA LEU A 157 -5.05 10.95 -10.40
C LEU A 157 -5.06 12.48 -10.22
N ASN A 158 -4.94 13.22 -11.33
CA ASN A 158 -4.96 14.69 -11.32
C ASN A 158 -6.37 15.25 -11.16
N GLN A 159 -7.39 14.51 -11.59
CA GLN A 159 -8.80 14.90 -11.60
C GLN A 159 -9.56 14.46 -10.34
N LEU A 160 -8.95 13.61 -9.51
CA LEU A 160 -9.58 13.14 -8.27
C LEU A 160 -9.94 14.29 -7.33
N GLN A 161 -11.18 14.27 -6.84
CA GLN A 161 -11.70 15.17 -5.83
C GLN A 161 -11.04 14.94 -4.47
N ALA A 162 -11.00 15.98 -3.63
CA ALA A 162 -10.32 15.94 -2.34
C ALA A 162 -10.86 14.85 -1.40
N LEU A 163 -12.19 14.66 -1.35
CA LEU A 163 -12.81 13.61 -0.52
C LEU A 163 -12.40 12.21 -1.00
N HIS A 164 -12.44 11.97 -2.31
CA HIS A 164 -12.03 10.69 -2.89
C HIS A 164 -10.54 10.41 -2.61
N MET A 165 -9.66 11.40 -2.75
CA MET A 165 -8.24 11.25 -2.38
C MET A 165 -8.02 10.95 -0.89
N ARG A 166 -8.85 11.52 0.01
CA ARG A 166 -8.79 11.23 1.45
C ARG A 166 -9.21 9.79 1.74
N ALA A 167 -10.23 9.28 1.05
CA ALA A 167 -10.64 7.89 1.15
C ALA A 167 -9.53 6.94 0.65
N LEU A 168 -8.98 7.18 -0.55
CA LEU A 168 -7.86 6.40 -1.09
C LEU A 168 -6.61 6.46 -0.20
N SER A 169 -6.35 7.60 0.44
CA SER A 169 -5.23 7.74 1.37
C SER A 169 -5.41 6.89 2.62
N ARG A 170 -6.62 6.81 3.18
CA ARG A 170 -6.95 5.88 4.28
C ARG A 170 -6.78 4.43 3.84
N ALA A 171 -7.29 4.07 2.66
CA ALA A 171 -7.11 2.72 2.12
C ALA A 171 -5.62 2.35 1.97
N MET A 172 -4.78 3.30 1.56
CA MET A 172 -3.33 3.10 1.45
C MET A 172 -2.54 3.25 2.76
N LEU A 173 -3.20 3.46 3.90
CA LEU A 173 -2.58 3.73 5.20
C LEU A 173 -1.64 4.96 5.17
N LEU A 174 -1.98 5.95 4.35
CA LEU A 174 -1.32 7.26 4.27
C LEU A 174 -2.08 8.28 5.13
N THR A 175 -1.42 9.40 5.46
CA THR A 175 -2.01 10.50 6.23
C THR A 175 -3.09 11.21 5.38
N PRO A 176 -4.39 11.14 5.73
CA PRO A 176 -5.45 11.68 4.89
C PRO A 176 -5.65 13.20 5.09
N TYR A 177 -5.23 13.75 6.23
CA TYR A 177 -5.49 15.14 6.63
C TYR A 177 -4.48 16.16 6.05
N LEU A 178 -3.92 15.88 4.87
CA LEU A 178 -3.00 16.79 4.20
C LEU A 178 -3.76 17.72 3.22
N PRO A 179 -3.20 18.91 2.91
CA PRO A 179 -3.69 19.74 1.82
C PRO A 179 -3.80 18.95 0.50
N PRO A 180 -4.80 19.20 -0.37
CA PRO A 180 -5.08 18.38 -1.55
C PRO A 180 -3.89 18.17 -2.49
N ALA A 181 -3.06 19.21 -2.70
CA ALA A 181 -1.87 19.09 -3.56
C ALA A 181 -0.82 18.13 -3.00
N LEU A 182 -0.55 18.21 -1.69
CA LEU A 182 0.37 17.30 -1.01
C LEU A 182 -0.19 15.87 -0.94
N LEU A 183 -1.50 15.74 -0.73
CA LEU A 183 -2.18 14.45 -0.72
C LEU A 183 -2.05 13.75 -2.09
N ARG A 184 -2.30 14.48 -3.18
CA ARG A 184 -2.13 14.00 -4.54
C ARG A 184 -0.69 13.57 -4.83
N TRP A 185 0.28 14.41 -4.48
CA TRP A 185 1.69 14.08 -4.65
C TRP A 185 2.08 12.82 -3.86
N ARG A 186 1.61 12.70 -2.62
CA ARG A 186 1.88 11.54 -1.76
C ARG A 186 1.26 10.26 -2.30
N LEU A 187 0.02 10.32 -2.77
CA LEU A 187 -0.65 9.20 -3.46
C LEU A 187 0.11 8.80 -4.72
N LYS A 188 0.47 9.78 -5.58
CA LYS A 188 1.26 9.53 -6.79
C LYS A 188 2.57 8.84 -6.47
N SER A 189 3.36 9.43 -5.57
CA SER A 189 4.66 8.91 -5.15
C SER A 189 4.55 7.51 -4.57
N HIS A 190 3.59 7.27 -3.68
CA HIS A 190 3.37 5.95 -3.08
C HIS A 190 3.00 4.90 -4.13
N THR A 191 2.09 5.24 -5.04
CA THR A 191 1.63 4.33 -6.10
C THR A 191 2.73 4.01 -7.09
N THR A 192 3.55 5.00 -7.47
CA THR A 192 4.71 4.78 -8.32
C THR A 192 5.72 3.85 -7.66
N VAL A 193 5.97 3.98 -6.35
CA VAL A 193 6.84 3.05 -5.61
C VAL A 193 6.27 1.63 -5.61
N ILE A 194 4.96 1.46 -5.38
CA ILE A 194 4.31 0.14 -5.44
C ILE A 194 4.41 -0.45 -6.85
N HIS A 195 4.13 0.33 -7.90
CA HIS A 195 4.23 -0.13 -9.29
C HIS A 195 5.65 -0.58 -9.66
N GLN A 196 6.66 0.16 -9.21
CA GLN A 196 8.06 -0.22 -9.43
C GLN A 196 8.41 -1.50 -8.64
N LEU A 197 7.92 -1.64 -7.41
CA LEU A 197 8.05 -2.87 -6.62
C LEU A 197 7.38 -4.06 -7.30
N ASP A 198 6.20 -3.86 -7.88
CA ASP A 198 5.47 -4.88 -8.62
C ASP A 198 6.24 -5.37 -9.83
N ARG A 199 6.82 -4.46 -10.62
CA ARG A 199 7.68 -4.83 -11.75
C ARG A 199 8.92 -5.60 -11.32
N ALA A 200 9.55 -5.20 -10.22
CA ALA A 200 10.69 -5.93 -9.66
C ALA A 200 10.28 -7.31 -9.12
N LEU A 201 9.10 -7.40 -8.50
CA LEU A 201 8.56 -8.64 -7.98
C LEU A 201 8.15 -9.60 -9.11
N ALA A 202 7.55 -9.11 -10.19
CA ALA A 202 7.23 -9.91 -11.36
C ALA A 202 8.49 -10.53 -12.00
N LYS A 203 9.60 -9.78 -12.04
CA LYS A 203 10.91 -10.30 -12.49
C LYS A 203 11.49 -11.36 -11.56
N LEU A 204 11.34 -11.18 -10.24
CA LEU A 204 11.81 -12.16 -9.24
C LEU A 204 10.96 -13.44 -9.26
N GLY A 205 9.65 -13.29 -9.48
CA GLY A 205 8.67 -14.37 -9.43
C GLY A 205 8.11 -14.60 -8.02
N VAL A 206 6.79 -14.80 -7.92
CA VAL A 206 6.08 -15.03 -6.64
C VAL A 206 6.59 -16.30 -5.94
N GLY A 207 6.99 -17.33 -6.70
CA GLY A 207 7.51 -18.60 -6.15
C GLY A 207 8.82 -18.45 -5.36
N GLN A 208 9.63 -17.42 -5.65
CA GLN A 208 10.90 -17.18 -4.97
C GLN A 208 10.75 -16.44 -3.63
N LEU A 209 9.53 -16.00 -3.29
CA LEU A 209 9.25 -15.34 -2.03
C LEU A 209 9.08 -16.36 -0.89
N THR A 210 9.67 -16.05 0.25
CA THR A 210 9.36 -16.69 1.53
C THR A 210 7.91 -16.42 1.94
N ALA A 211 7.32 -17.28 2.77
CA ALA A 211 5.94 -17.08 3.24
C ALA A 211 5.75 -15.70 3.91
N GLN A 212 6.72 -15.26 4.72
CA GLN A 212 6.67 -13.93 5.34
C GLN A 212 6.72 -12.78 4.32
N GLU A 213 7.54 -12.90 3.27
CA GLU A 213 7.58 -11.91 2.18
C GLU A 213 6.25 -11.86 1.43
N VAL A 214 5.63 -13.01 1.15
CA VAL A 214 4.30 -13.09 0.51
C VAL A 214 3.25 -12.37 1.36
N LYS A 215 3.20 -12.65 2.67
CA LYS A 215 2.29 -11.97 3.59
C LYS A 215 2.49 -10.46 3.59
N SER A 216 3.74 -10.03 3.77
CA SER A 216 4.08 -8.60 3.75
C SER A 216 3.70 -7.92 2.42
N ALA A 217 3.96 -8.60 1.29
CA ALA A 217 3.63 -8.11 -0.04
C ALA A 217 2.12 -7.95 -0.24
N CYS A 218 1.32 -8.94 0.20
CA CYS A 218 -0.14 -8.89 0.13
C CYS A 218 -0.70 -7.76 1.00
N TYR A 219 -0.22 -7.66 2.25
CA TYR A 219 -0.66 -6.64 3.20
C TYR A 219 -0.41 -5.22 2.70
N LEU A 220 0.77 -4.99 2.11
CA LEU A 220 1.13 -3.72 1.49
C LEU A 220 0.10 -3.27 0.45
N ARG A 221 -0.45 -4.23 -0.31
CA ARG A 221 -1.30 -3.98 -1.48
C ARG A 221 -2.80 -3.99 -1.20
N GLY A 222 -3.24 -4.26 0.02
CA GLY A 222 -4.67 -4.19 0.35
C GLY A 222 -5.18 -5.34 1.20
N LEU A 223 -4.70 -6.54 0.92
CA LEU A 223 -5.22 -7.78 1.47
C LEU A 223 -4.80 -7.99 2.92
N ASN A 224 -5.73 -8.29 3.83
CA ASN A 224 -5.35 -8.72 5.17
C ASN A 224 -4.77 -10.13 5.16
N SER A 225 -3.46 -10.25 4.96
CA SER A 225 -2.82 -11.54 4.78
C SER A 225 -2.63 -12.33 6.09
N THR A 226 -2.82 -11.69 7.26
CA THR A 226 -2.54 -12.25 8.60
C THR A 226 -3.23 -13.59 8.82
N HIS A 227 -4.48 -13.69 8.38
CA HIS A 227 -5.37 -14.84 8.63
C HIS A 227 -5.64 -15.70 7.38
N ILE A 228 -4.84 -15.53 6.33
CA ILE A 228 -5.00 -16.25 5.06
C ILE A 228 -3.97 -17.38 4.99
N ALA A 229 -4.21 -18.43 4.22
CA ALA A 229 -3.16 -19.41 3.91
C ALA A 229 -2.12 -18.84 2.91
N ASP A 230 -0.92 -19.42 2.84
CA ASP A 230 0.17 -18.92 1.99
C ASP A 230 -0.14 -19.06 0.48
N ASP A 231 -0.65 -20.21 0.08
CA ASP A 231 -1.10 -20.54 -1.28
C ASP A 231 -2.15 -19.54 -1.81
N ARG A 232 -3.16 -19.22 -0.99
CA ARG A 232 -4.18 -18.22 -1.36
C ARG A 232 -3.59 -16.83 -1.45
N CYS A 233 -2.61 -16.47 -0.60
CA CYS A 233 -1.91 -15.20 -0.75
C CYS A 233 -1.07 -15.14 -2.03
N ARG A 234 -0.39 -16.22 -2.41
CA ARG A 234 0.37 -16.28 -3.67
C ARG A 234 -0.54 -16.12 -4.88
N THR A 235 -1.70 -16.78 -4.87
CA THR A 235 -2.71 -16.66 -5.94
C THR A 235 -3.20 -15.22 -6.08
N TRP A 236 -3.60 -14.60 -4.97
CA TRP A 236 -4.02 -13.20 -4.95
C TRP A 236 -2.92 -12.25 -5.44
N LEU A 237 -1.68 -12.48 -5.00
CA LEU A 237 -0.54 -11.67 -5.40
C LEU A 237 -0.24 -11.82 -6.89
N GLY A 238 -0.45 -13.01 -7.46
CA GLY A 238 -0.41 -13.24 -8.90
C GLY A 238 -1.46 -12.41 -9.65
N GLU A 239 -2.72 -12.46 -9.22
CA GLU A 239 -3.82 -11.65 -9.79
C GLU A 239 -3.50 -10.14 -9.70
N TRP A 240 -2.99 -9.68 -8.56
CA TRP A 240 -2.56 -8.30 -8.38
C TRP A 240 -1.47 -7.91 -9.40
N LEU A 241 -0.43 -8.74 -9.54
CA LEU A 241 0.71 -8.45 -10.41
C LEU A 241 0.31 -8.47 -11.89
N GLN A 242 -0.62 -9.33 -12.29
CA GLN A 242 -1.20 -9.33 -13.63
C GLN A 242 -1.84 -7.97 -13.96
N ILE A 243 -2.59 -7.41 -13.01
CA ILE A 243 -3.20 -6.09 -13.18
C ILE A 243 -2.11 -5.02 -13.17
N SER A 244 -1.32 -4.94 -12.10
CA SER A 244 -0.41 -3.81 -11.90
C SER A 244 0.68 -3.73 -12.96
N CYS A 245 1.27 -4.84 -13.39
CA CYS A 245 2.32 -4.84 -14.42
C CYS A 245 1.79 -4.47 -15.80
N SER A 246 0.49 -4.60 -16.04
CA SER A 246 -0.16 -4.21 -17.31
C SER A 246 -0.46 -2.71 -17.39
N LEU A 247 -0.32 -1.96 -16.29
CA LEU A 247 -0.66 -0.54 -16.23
C LEU A 247 0.48 0.38 -16.64
N LYS A 248 0.11 1.46 -17.33
CA LYS A 248 0.97 2.60 -17.65
C LYS A 248 0.97 3.61 -16.50
N GLU A 249 1.92 4.55 -16.52
CA GLU A 249 2.03 5.58 -15.48
C GLU A 249 0.78 6.48 -15.38
N ALA A 250 0.12 6.76 -16.51
CA ALA A 250 -1.12 7.54 -16.54
C ALA A 250 -2.29 6.79 -15.86
N GLU A 251 -2.28 5.46 -15.92
CA GLU A 251 -3.35 4.57 -15.43
C GLU A 251 -3.16 4.19 -13.95
N LEU A 252 -2.13 4.70 -13.27
CA LEU A 252 -1.82 4.33 -11.88
C LEU A 252 -2.94 4.70 -10.88
N SER A 253 -3.87 5.56 -11.27
CA SER A 253 -5.07 5.75 -10.47
C SER A 253 -5.83 4.43 -10.30
N LEU A 254 -5.92 3.57 -11.33
CA LEU A 254 -6.55 2.26 -11.20
C LEU A 254 -5.88 1.40 -10.13
N LEU A 255 -4.54 1.44 -10.04
CA LEU A 255 -3.78 0.69 -9.02
C LEU A 255 -4.16 1.11 -7.59
N LEU A 256 -4.48 2.39 -7.37
CA LEU A 256 -4.99 2.86 -6.08
C LEU A 256 -6.36 2.26 -5.74
N HIS A 257 -7.27 2.24 -6.72
CA HIS A 257 -8.62 1.72 -6.55
C HIS A 257 -8.63 0.19 -6.45
N ASN A 258 -7.69 -0.47 -7.13
CA ASN A 258 -7.52 -1.92 -7.12
C ASN A 258 -7.29 -2.48 -5.71
N VAL A 259 -6.71 -1.69 -4.81
CA VAL A 259 -6.58 -2.05 -3.37
C VAL A 259 -7.92 -2.40 -2.76
N VAL A 260 -8.98 -1.68 -3.14
CA VAL A 260 -10.33 -1.94 -2.64
C VAL A 260 -10.99 -3.02 -3.50
N LEU A 261 -10.97 -2.87 -4.83
CA LEU A 261 -11.67 -3.76 -5.75
C LEU A 261 -11.25 -5.22 -5.60
N LEU A 262 -9.93 -5.49 -5.50
CA LEU A 262 -9.39 -6.84 -5.42
C LEU A 262 -9.32 -7.40 -3.98
N SER A 263 -9.42 -6.55 -2.94
CA SER A 263 -9.25 -7.02 -1.55
C SER A 263 -10.56 -7.20 -0.79
N THR A 264 -11.64 -6.53 -1.19
CA THR A 264 -12.87 -6.45 -0.38
C THR A 264 -13.55 -7.81 -0.21
N ASN A 265 -13.68 -8.59 -1.29
CA ASN A 265 -14.47 -9.84 -1.30
C ASN A 265 -13.63 -11.11 -1.47
N TYR A 266 -12.29 -11.00 -1.40
CA TYR A 266 -11.40 -12.14 -1.71
C TYR A 266 -11.59 -13.33 -0.76
N LEU A 267 -11.99 -13.08 0.49
CA LEU A 267 -12.18 -14.13 1.49
C LEU A 267 -13.57 -14.78 1.47
N GLU A 268 -14.57 -14.07 0.95
CA GLU A 268 -15.97 -14.48 1.00
C GLU A 268 -16.37 -15.33 -0.21
N THR A 269 -15.64 -15.20 -1.33
CA THR A 269 -15.99 -15.77 -2.64
C THR A 269 -15.40 -17.15 -2.94
N ARG A 270 -14.45 -17.64 -2.14
CA ARG A 270 -13.79 -18.94 -2.33
C ARG A 270 -13.80 -19.77 -1.04
N ARG A 271 -14.99 -19.93 -0.46
CA ARG A 271 -15.29 -20.99 0.52
C ARG A 271 -15.82 -22.22 -0.19
#